data_AF-A0A935I6Z7-F1
#
_entry.id   AF-A0A935I6Z7-F1
#
_cell.length_a   1.000
_cell.length_b   1.000
_cell.length_c   1.000
_cell.angle_alpha   90.00
_cell.angle_beta   90.00
_cell.angle_gamma   90.00
#
_symmetry.space_group_name_H-M   'P 1'
#
loop_
_entity.id
_entity.type
_entity.pdbx_description
1 polymer ?
#
loop_
_entity_poly.entity_id
_entity_poly.type
_entity_poly.pdbx_seq_one_letter_code
_entity_poly.pdbx_strand_id
1 'polypeptide(L)'
;MIAKDQNIALLTVGNAALKNADWTEYAKYCFNREKGLRKEAFKHLDKFIKSTESWTTESKIEFVKFIFPFFETVDDADYGPFPQPLRDKLVKPTLTAWCDIEQVDNNPFRWYGKYYRSEEHLFKALELNPADDLARQTILSWWTYNIYYSVHHLPEGYIGEPFDDIKLGEKIKEQIRQLTTPELREHWTKELEEDLELVRNYNDWKTSGHHDFEKWGQENKRQTGYGLTRTYYYEK
;
A
#
# COMPACT_ATOMS: atom_id res chain seq x y z
N MET A 1 -16.52 5.27 -17.48
CA MET A 1 -16.35 3.86 -17.92
C MET A 1 -15.50 3.20 -16.86
N ILE A 2 -15.91 2.06 -16.32
CA ILE A 2 -15.11 1.31 -15.34
C ILE A 2 -13.95 0.66 -16.10
N ALA A 3 -12.75 0.66 -15.54
CA ALA A 3 -11.59 0.03 -16.16
C ALA A 3 -11.85 -1.49 -16.32
N LYS A 4 -11.21 -2.12 -17.32
CA LYS A 4 -11.39 -3.55 -17.60
C LYS A 4 -11.07 -4.40 -16.36
N ASP A 5 -10.03 -4.03 -15.63
CA ASP A 5 -9.54 -4.78 -14.48
C ASP A 5 -10.47 -4.59 -13.26
N GLN A 6 -10.98 -3.37 -13.03
CA GLN A 6 -12.08 -3.14 -12.08
C GLN A 6 -13.32 -4.02 -12.34
N ASN A 7 -13.70 -4.25 -13.60
CA ASN A 7 -14.81 -5.15 -13.93
C ASN A 7 -14.48 -6.62 -13.59
N ILE A 8 -13.26 -7.07 -13.90
CA ILE A 8 -12.78 -8.42 -13.55
C ILE A 8 -12.78 -8.61 -12.04
N ALA A 9 -12.30 -7.62 -11.28
CA ALA A 9 -12.28 -7.63 -9.83
C ALA A 9 -13.70 -7.73 -9.24
N LEU A 10 -14.63 -6.90 -9.73
CA LEU A 10 -16.03 -6.92 -9.30
C LEU A 10 -16.70 -8.28 -9.57
N LEU A 11 -16.48 -8.89 -10.74
CA LEU A 11 -17.03 -10.22 -11.05
C LEU A 11 -16.42 -11.30 -10.18
N THR A 12 -15.10 -11.29 -10.00
CA THR A 12 -14.36 -12.25 -9.18
C THR A 12 -14.86 -12.23 -7.74
N VAL A 13 -14.90 -11.05 -7.13
CA VAL A 13 -15.36 -10.88 -5.74
C VAL A 13 -16.84 -11.18 -5.61
N GLY A 14 -17.68 -10.73 -6.56
CA GLY A 14 -19.12 -10.99 -6.54
C GLY A 14 -19.47 -12.48 -6.61
N ASN A 15 -18.80 -13.23 -7.50
CA ASN A 15 -18.99 -14.67 -7.62
C ASN A 15 -18.52 -15.42 -6.37
N ALA A 16 -17.42 -14.98 -5.75
CA ALA A 16 -16.96 -15.57 -4.50
C ALA A 16 -17.94 -15.29 -3.35
N ALA A 17 -18.49 -14.09 -3.27
CA ALA A 17 -19.45 -13.70 -2.24
C ALA A 17 -20.76 -14.50 -2.29
N LEU A 18 -21.23 -14.91 -3.49
CA LEU A 18 -22.45 -15.72 -3.65
C LEU A 18 -22.40 -17.09 -2.94
N LYS A 19 -21.22 -17.58 -2.56
CA LYS A 19 -21.07 -18.83 -1.81
C LYS A 19 -21.57 -18.74 -0.38
N ASN A 20 -21.79 -17.52 0.14
CA ASN A 20 -22.37 -17.29 1.45
C ASN A 20 -23.71 -16.55 1.28
N ALA A 21 -24.78 -17.13 1.82
CA ALA A 21 -26.14 -16.58 1.70
C ALA A 21 -26.24 -15.18 2.31
N ASP A 22 -25.53 -14.91 3.41
CA ASP A 22 -25.55 -13.63 4.11
C ASP A 22 -24.87 -12.50 3.30
N TRP A 23 -24.07 -12.84 2.28
CA TRP A 23 -23.33 -11.89 1.46
C TRP A 23 -23.99 -11.64 0.09
N THR A 24 -25.20 -12.19 -0.12
CA THR A 24 -25.93 -12.09 -1.39
C THR A 24 -26.13 -10.63 -1.84
N GLU A 25 -26.46 -9.71 -0.92
CA GLU A 25 -26.64 -8.30 -1.29
C GLU A 25 -25.30 -7.64 -1.66
N TYR A 26 -24.18 -8.04 -1.05
CA TYR A 26 -22.85 -7.58 -1.48
C TYR A 26 -22.49 -8.10 -2.87
N ALA A 27 -22.77 -9.38 -3.17
CA ALA A 27 -22.57 -9.92 -4.51
C ALA A 27 -23.38 -9.15 -5.57
N LYS A 28 -24.65 -8.82 -5.28
CA LYS A 28 -25.49 -7.99 -6.16
C LYS A 28 -24.95 -6.58 -6.33
N TYR A 29 -24.35 -5.98 -5.29
CA TYR A 29 -23.61 -4.72 -5.43
C TYR A 29 -22.51 -4.89 -6.48
N CYS A 30 -21.66 -5.92 -6.37
CA CYS A 30 -20.55 -6.13 -7.30
C CYS A 30 -21.02 -6.28 -8.75
N PHE A 31 -22.01 -7.14 -9.01
CA PHE A 31 -22.54 -7.36 -10.36
C PHE A 31 -23.19 -6.12 -10.97
N ASN A 32 -23.94 -5.35 -10.17
CA ASN A 32 -24.54 -4.11 -10.68
C ASN A 32 -23.49 -3.02 -10.88
N ARG A 33 -22.43 -2.96 -10.06
CA ARG A 33 -21.33 -2.02 -10.30
C ARG A 33 -20.63 -2.34 -11.61
N GLU A 34 -20.31 -3.59 -11.86
CA GLU A 34 -19.63 -4.02 -13.08
C GLU A 34 -20.41 -3.63 -14.34
N LYS A 35 -21.75 -3.82 -14.33
CA LYS A 35 -22.65 -3.38 -15.41
C LYS A 35 -22.80 -1.85 -15.54
N GLY A 36 -22.10 -1.06 -14.73
CA GLY A 36 -22.23 0.40 -14.69
C GLY A 36 -23.51 0.91 -14.01
N LEU A 37 -24.31 0.04 -13.41
CA LEU A 37 -25.58 0.37 -12.74
C LEU A 37 -25.34 0.92 -11.32
N ARG A 38 -24.61 2.04 -11.22
CA ARG A 38 -24.13 2.59 -9.94
C ARG A 38 -25.26 2.81 -8.93
N LYS A 39 -26.38 3.43 -9.33
CA LYS A 39 -27.49 3.73 -8.40
C LYS A 39 -28.09 2.45 -7.80
N GLU A 40 -28.35 1.43 -8.63
CA GLU A 40 -28.91 0.16 -8.16
C GLU A 40 -27.90 -0.64 -7.33
N ALA A 41 -26.62 -0.63 -7.72
CA ALA A 41 -25.58 -1.28 -6.95
C ALA A 41 -25.52 -0.74 -5.52
N PHE A 42 -25.53 0.58 -5.33
CA PHE A 42 -25.45 1.17 -3.99
C PHE A 42 -26.69 0.89 -3.14
N LYS A 43 -27.87 0.69 -3.73
CA LYS A 43 -29.04 0.20 -2.97
C LYS A 43 -28.80 -1.20 -2.38
N HIS A 44 -28.13 -2.08 -3.12
CA HIS A 44 -27.75 -3.40 -2.60
C HIS A 44 -26.68 -3.30 -1.53
N LEU A 45 -25.69 -2.42 -1.72
CA LEU A 45 -24.66 -2.17 -0.72
C LEU A 45 -25.25 -1.66 0.60
N ASP A 46 -26.18 -0.70 0.53
CA ASP A 46 -26.84 -0.15 1.72
C ASP A 46 -27.64 -1.22 2.46
N LYS A 47 -28.34 -2.11 1.73
CA LYS A 47 -29.03 -3.26 2.31
C LYS A 47 -28.06 -4.22 3.00
N PHE A 48 -26.96 -4.54 2.34
CA PHE A 48 -25.91 -5.40 2.89
C PHE A 48 -25.35 -4.82 4.19
N ILE A 49 -24.89 -3.56 4.18
CA ILE A 49 -24.35 -2.89 5.36
C ILE A 49 -25.38 -2.89 6.49
N LYS A 50 -26.64 -2.58 6.20
CA LYS A 50 -27.70 -2.59 7.22
C LYS A 50 -27.91 -3.97 7.81
N SER A 51 -27.85 -5.04 7.01
CA SER A 51 -27.95 -6.41 7.55
C SER A 51 -26.79 -6.78 8.47
N THR A 52 -25.61 -6.17 8.29
CA THR A 52 -24.45 -6.44 9.16
C THR A 52 -24.58 -5.84 10.56
N GLU A 53 -25.53 -4.93 10.79
CA GLU A 53 -25.78 -4.34 12.11
C GLU A 53 -26.18 -5.41 13.15
N SER A 54 -26.88 -6.47 12.71
CA SER A 54 -27.28 -7.59 13.56
C SER A 54 -26.27 -8.75 13.60
N TRP A 55 -25.15 -8.65 12.89
CA TRP A 55 -24.12 -9.70 12.90
C TRP A 55 -23.31 -9.70 14.19
N THR A 56 -22.86 -10.89 14.59
CA THR A 56 -21.85 -11.02 15.65
C THR A 56 -20.50 -10.49 15.18
N THR A 57 -19.59 -10.25 16.12
CA THR A 57 -18.22 -9.83 15.82
C THR A 57 -17.52 -10.85 14.92
N GLU A 58 -17.71 -12.15 15.20
CA GLU A 58 -17.12 -13.25 14.44
C GLU A 58 -17.58 -13.23 12.98
N SER A 59 -18.88 -13.08 12.71
CA SER A 59 -19.40 -13.00 11.34
C SER A 59 -18.87 -11.78 10.58
N LYS A 60 -18.67 -10.64 11.26
CA LYS A 60 -18.03 -9.47 10.65
C LYS A 60 -16.57 -9.74 10.31
N ILE A 61 -15.82 -10.36 11.23
CA ILE A 61 -14.43 -10.78 11.02
C ILE A 61 -14.34 -11.77 9.85
N GLU A 62 -15.26 -12.73 9.74
CA GLU A 62 -15.31 -13.67 8.62
C GLU A 62 -15.47 -12.96 7.28
N PHE A 63 -16.33 -11.94 7.19
CA PHE A 63 -16.44 -11.14 5.97
C PHE A 63 -15.16 -10.36 5.65
N VAL A 64 -14.49 -9.79 6.67
CA VAL A 64 -13.18 -9.14 6.50
C VAL A 64 -12.14 -10.14 6.01
N LYS A 65 -12.05 -11.34 6.63
CA LYS A 65 -11.14 -12.42 6.20
C LYS A 65 -11.43 -12.90 4.78
N PHE A 66 -12.70 -12.85 4.36
CA PHE A 66 -13.10 -13.15 3.00
C PHE A 66 -12.62 -12.11 1.99
N ILE A 67 -12.79 -10.82 2.27
CA ILE A 67 -12.62 -9.77 1.26
C ILE A 67 -11.15 -9.36 1.05
N PHE A 68 -10.34 -9.34 2.11
CA PHE A 68 -8.96 -8.83 2.04
C PHE A 68 -8.01 -9.62 1.15
N PRO A 69 -8.06 -10.97 1.09
CA PRO A 69 -7.22 -11.72 0.15
C PRO A 69 -7.40 -11.28 -1.31
N PHE A 70 -8.60 -10.82 -1.71
CA PHE A 70 -8.80 -10.27 -3.05
C PHE A 70 -8.06 -8.95 -3.24
N PHE A 71 -8.01 -8.08 -2.23
CA PHE A 71 -7.27 -6.81 -2.32
C PHE A 71 -5.75 -6.99 -2.37
N GLU A 72 -5.26 -8.20 -2.09
CA GLU A 72 -3.85 -8.56 -2.13
C GLU A 72 -3.44 -9.30 -3.40
N THR A 73 -4.41 -9.94 -4.08
CA THR A 73 -4.13 -10.88 -5.18
C THR A 73 -4.84 -10.54 -6.48
N VAL A 74 -5.78 -9.59 -6.46
CA VAL A 74 -6.57 -9.17 -7.62
C VAL A 74 -6.39 -7.68 -7.81
N ASP A 75 -5.88 -7.31 -8.99
CA ASP A 75 -5.73 -5.91 -9.40
C ASP A 75 -7.07 -5.17 -9.32
N ASP A 76 -7.04 -3.92 -8.88
CA ASP A 76 -8.20 -3.04 -8.72
C ASP A 76 -9.30 -3.48 -7.73
N ALA A 77 -9.09 -4.57 -6.98
CA ALA A 77 -10.08 -5.06 -6.02
C ALA A 77 -10.31 -4.12 -4.83
N ASP A 78 -9.35 -3.24 -4.52
CA ASP A 78 -9.45 -2.19 -3.51
C ASP A 78 -10.13 -0.89 -4.00
N TYR A 79 -10.41 -0.75 -5.31
CA TYR A 79 -11.13 0.40 -5.87
C TYR A 79 -12.60 0.10 -6.17
N GLY A 80 -12.89 -1.03 -6.83
CA GLY A 80 -14.26 -1.37 -7.25
C GLY A 80 -15.07 -2.07 -6.16
N PRO A 81 -14.66 -3.28 -5.75
CA PRO A 81 -15.30 -4.06 -4.68
C PRO A 81 -15.29 -3.42 -3.29
N PHE A 82 -14.41 -2.44 -3.03
CA PHE A 82 -14.24 -1.84 -1.71
C PHE A 82 -14.63 -0.34 -1.64
N PRO A 83 -15.93 -0.01 -1.79
CA PRO A 83 -16.38 1.38 -1.78
C PRO A 83 -16.34 1.97 -0.36
N GLN A 84 -16.29 3.31 -0.30
CA GLN A 84 -16.24 4.08 0.95
C GLN A 84 -17.26 3.64 2.03
N PRO A 85 -18.56 3.41 1.71
CA PRO A 85 -19.51 3.01 2.75
C PRO A 85 -19.20 1.65 3.37
N LEU A 86 -18.68 0.70 2.59
CA LEU A 86 -18.27 -0.61 3.10
C LEU A 86 -17.07 -0.48 4.03
N ARG A 87 -16.09 0.32 3.59
CA ARG A 87 -14.89 0.65 4.36
C ARG A 87 -15.24 1.24 5.72
N ASP A 88 -16.05 2.29 5.74
CA ASP A 88 -16.26 3.08 6.96
C ASP A 88 -17.28 2.44 7.92
N LYS A 89 -18.31 1.79 7.39
CA LYS A 89 -19.44 1.32 8.21
C LYS A 89 -19.28 -0.13 8.69
N LEU A 90 -18.49 -0.94 7.98
CA LEU A 90 -18.29 -2.35 8.34
C LEU A 90 -16.82 -2.69 8.56
N VAL A 91 -15.96 -2.47 7.56
CA VAL A 91 -14.60 -3.02 7.59
C VAL A 91 -13.71 -2.32 8.63
N LYS A 92 -13.67 -0.98 8.66
CA LYS A 92 -12.84 -0.25 9.63
C LYS A 92 -13.26 -0.54 11.07
N PRO A 93 -14.55 -0.44 11.46
CA PRO A 93 -14.96 -0.76 12.83
C PRO A 93 -14.66 -2.21 13.22
N THR A 94 -14.81 -3.15 12.28
CA THR A 94 -14.52 -4.57 12.52
C THR A 94 -13.02 -4.79 12.74
N LEU A 95 -12.16 -4.20 11.89
CA LEU A 95 -10.72 -4.31 12.07
C LEU A 95 -10.25 -3.65 13.37
N THR A 96 -10.80 -2.49 13.75
CA THR A 96 -10.49 -1.86 15.04
C THR A 96 -10.81 -2.83 16.19
N ALA A 97 -12.06 -3.31 16.26
CA ALA A 97 -12.48 -4.20 17.34
C ALA A 97 -11.69 -5.52 17.36
N TRP A 98 -11.30 -6.03 16.19
CA TRP A 98 -10.50 -7.24 16.10
C TRP A 98 -9.05 -7.00 16.55
N CYS A 99 -8.42 -5.89 16.15
CA CYS A 99 -7.07 -5.53 16.63
C CYS A 99 -7.02 -5.36 18.16
N ASP A 100 -8.09 -4.87 18.79
CA ASP A 100 -8.16 -4.67 20.25
C ASP A 100 -8.09 -5.99 21.04
N ILE A 101 -8.52 -7.11 20.44
CA ILE A 101 -8.60 -8.42 21.13
C ILE A 101 -7.62 -9.46 20.58
N GLU A 102 -7.11 -9.28 19.36
CA GLU A 102 -6.27 -10.27 18.68
C GLU A 102 -4.86 -10.34 19.27
N GLN A 103 -4.34 -11.56 19.41
CA GLN A 103 -3.02 -11.84 20.00
C GLN A 103 -2.19 -12.83 19.19
N VAL A 104 -2.74 -13.42 18.13
CA VAL A 104 -2.12 -14.50 17.36
C VAL A 104 -2.11 -14.18 15.88
N ASP A 105 -3.25 -13.81 15.32
CA ASP A 105 -3.36 -13.52 13.88
C ASP A 105 -2.77 -12.13 13.57
N ASN A 106 -1.74 -12.07 12.73
CA ASN A 106 -1.11 -10.82 12.29
C ASN A 106 -1.93 -10.08 11.23
N ASN A 107 -2.83 -10.76 10.51
CA ASN A 107 -3.59 -10.20 9.41
C ASN A 107 -4.40 -8.93 9.76
N PRO A 108 -5.18 -8.86 10.85
CA PRO A 108 -5.95 -7.65 11.15
C PRO A 108 -5.07 -6.42 11.30
N PHE A 109 -3.91 -6.56 11.95
CA PHE A 109 -2.94 -5.49 12.11
C PHE A 109 -2.32 -5.08 10.78
N ARG A 110 -1.92 -6.06 9.94
CA ARG A 110 -1.39 -5.77 8.60
C ARG A 110 -2.42 -5.06 7.71
N TRP A 111 -3.65 -5.57 7.70
CA TRP A 111 -4.78 -5.01 6.96
C TRP A 111 -5.14 -3.61 7.43
N TYR A 112 -5.22 -3.39 8.73
CA TYR A 112 -5.46 -2.07 9.28
C TYR A 112 -4.33 -1.11 8.91
N GLY A 113 -3.09 -1.56 9.11
CA GLY A 113 -1.89 -0.80 8.81
C GLY A 113 -1.87 -0.32 7.36
N LYS A 114 -1.97 -1.23 6.40
CA LYS A 114 -1.93 -0.91 4.96
C LYS A 114 -3.05 0.05 4.53
N TYR A 115 -4.31 -0.25 4.87
CA TYR A 115 -5.46 0.48 4.31
C TYR A 115 -5.84 1.74 5.09
N TYR A 116 -5.41 1.88 6.35
CA TYR A 116 -5.65 3.07 7.16
C TYR A 116 -4.36 3.82 7.55
N ARG A 117 -3.24 3.50 6.90
CA ARG A 117 -1.93 4.16 7.06
C ARG A 117 -1.46 4.20 8.52
N SER A 118 -1.52 3.06 9.20
CA SER A 118 -1.01 2.93 10.58
C SER A 118 0.25 2.08 10.61
N GLU A 119 1.39 2.76 10.76
CA GLU A 119 2.69 2.12 10.92
C GLU A 119 2.78 1.28 12.20
N GLU A 120 2.19 1.77 13.30
CA GLU A 120 2.08 1.03 14.57
C GLU A 120 1.46 -0.36 14.37
N HIS A 121 0.35 -0.44 13.61
CA HIS A 121 -0.29 -1.72 13.32
C HIS A 121 0.57 -2.59 12.39
N LEU A 122 1.31 -2.02 11.43
CA LEU A 122 2.24 -2.80 10.61
C LEU A 122 3.37 -3.41 11.47
N PHE A 123 3.94 -2.65 12.39
CA PHE A 123 4.92 -3.18 13.33
C PHE A 123 4.31 -4.23 14.25
N LYS A 124 3.08 -4.03 14.73
CA LYS A 124 2.39 -5.05 15.53
C LYS A 124 2.19 -6.36 14.75
N ALA A 125 1.86 -6.27 13.46
CA ALA A 125 1.79 -7.44 12.59
C ALA A 125 3.14 -8.17 12.52
N LEU A 126 4.25 -7.43 12.39
CA LEU A 126 5.60 -7.99 12.34
C LEU A 126 6.10 -8.54 13.69
N GLU A 127 5.60 -8.02 14.82
CA GLU A 127 5.86 -8.61 16.14
C GLU A 127 5.22 -10.01 16.26
N LEU A 128 3.98 -10.15 15.78
CA LEU A 128 3.25 -11.43 15.80
C LEU A 128 3.80 -12.41 14.77
N ASN A 129 4.15 -11.92 13.58
CA ASN A 129 4.75 -12.73 12.52
C ASN A 129 5.92 -11.98 11.83
N PRO A 130 7.16 -12.20 12.28
CA PRO A 130 8.34 -11.59 11.67
C PRO A 130 8.59 -11.99 10.21
N ALA A 131 7.97 -13.06 9.71
CA ALA A 131 8.10 -13.51 8.32
C ALA A 131 7.05 -12.89 7.38
N ASP A 132 6.22 -11.96 7.86
CA ASP A 132 5.20 -11.29 7.05
C ASP A 132 5.82 -10.24 6.11
N ASP A 133 6.28 -10.72 4.95
CA ASP A 133 6.84 -9.87 3.91
C ASP A 133 5.81 -8.88 3.34
N LEU A 134 4.51 -9.11 3.44
CA LEU A 134 3.49 -8.16 2.96
C LEU A 134 3.41 -6.93 3.87
N ALA A 135 3.44 -7.12 5.20
CA ALA A 135 3.53 -6.00 6.14
C ALA A 135 4.84 -5.21 5.92
N ARG A 136 5.95 -5.94 5.77
CA ARG A 136 7.27 -5.33 5.61
C ARG A 136 7.39 -4.52 4.32
N GLN A 137 6.93 -5.06 3.19
CA GLN A 137 6.90 -4.34 1.92
C GLN A 137 6.06 -3.07 1.99
N THR A 138 4.97 -3.06 2.78
CA THR A 138 4.16 -1.85 2.96
C THR A 138 4.96 -0.74 3.65
N ILE A 139 5.70 -1.07 4.71
CA ILE A 139 6.60 -0.11 5.39
C ILE A 139 7.70 0.36 4.44
N LEU A 140 8.36 -0.57 3.76
CA LEU A 140 9.44 -0.27 2.81
C LEU A 140 8.96 0.70 1.73
N SER A 141 7.81 0.44 1.12
CA SER A 141 7.22 1.29 0.09
C SER A 141 6.99 2.72 0.57
N TRP A 142 6.50 2.92 1.79
CA TRP A 142 6.27 4.27 2.31
C TRP A 142 7.57 5.00 2.62
N TRP A 143 8.52 4.30 3.24
CA TRP A 143 9.79 4.91 3.63
C TRP A 143 10.69 5.21 2.43
N THR A 144 10.79 4.32 1.45
CA THR A 144 11.55 4.60 0.22
C THR A 144 10.90 5.72 -0.58
N TYR A 145 9.56 5.77 -0.65
CA TYR A 145 8.86 6.87 -1.30
C TYR A 145 9.20 8.23 -0.68
N ASN A 146 9.44 8.30 0.63
CA ASN A 146 9.87 9.56 1.26
C ASN A 146 11.24 10.01 0.75
N ILE A 147 12.22 9.10 0.65
CA ILE A 147 13.55 9.43 0.12
C ILE A 147 13.46 9.81 -1.35
N TYR A 148 12.74 9.05 -2.16
CA TYR A 148 12.44 9.39 -3.55
C TYR A 148 11.85 10.81 -3.65
N TYR A 149 10.85 11.12 -2.82
CA TYR A 149 10.22 12.45 -2.80
C TYR A 149 11.21 13.56 -2.41
N SER A 150 12.23 13.28 -1.61
CA SER A 150 13.29 14.26 -1.33
C SER A 150 14.16 14.58 -2.55
N VAL A 151 14.43 13.59 -3.41
CA VAL A 151 15.40 13.70 -4.52
C VAL A 151 14.77 13.85 -5.92
N HIS A 152 13.45 13.70 -6.07
CA HIS A 152 12.81 13.65 -7.40
C HIS A 152 12.88 14.95 -8.22
N HIS A 153 13.20 16.07 -7.59
CA HIS A 153 13.46 17.35 -8.24
C HIS A 153 14.95 17.65 -8.39
N LEU A 154 15.83 16.66 -8.23
CA LEU A 154 17.23 16.85 -8.58
C LEU A 154 17.40 16.78 -10.12
N PRO A 155 18.21 17.69 -10.70
CA PRO A 155 19.18 18.57 -10.03
C PRO A 155 18.63 19.92 -9.55
N GLU A 156 17.38 20.28 -9.82
CA GLU A 156 16.81 21.60 -9.53
C GLU A 156 16.75 21.94 -8.04
N GLY A 157 16.52 20.94 -7.18
CA GLY A 157 16.46 21.14 -5.74
C GLY A 157 16.21 19.85 -4.97
N TYR A 158 16.73 19.83 -3.74
CA TYR A 158 16.46 18.80 -2.75
C TYR A 158 15.29 19.25 -1.87
N ILE A 159 14.32 18.38 -1.60
CA ILE A 159 13.23 18.66 -0.66
C ILE A 159 13.52 17.94 0.65
N GLY A 160 13.63 18.70 1.75
CA GLY A 160 13.91 18.14 3.08
C GLY A 160 15.40 18.14 3.45
N GLU A 161 15.77 17.28 4.39
CA GLU A 161 17.10 17.25 5.00
C GLU A 161 17.86 15.96 4.63
N PRO A 162 18.94 16.04 3.80
CA PRO A 162 19.67 14.86 3.32
C PRO A 162 20.18 13.93 4.42
N PHE A 163 20.53 14.48 5.59
CA PHE A 163 21.04 13.67 6.70
C PHE A 163 19.95 12.77 7.31
N ASP A 164 18.69 13.23 7.32
CA ASP A 164 17.58 12.44 7.83
C ASP A 164 17.20 11.33 6.84
N ASP A 165 17.35 11.55 5.53
CA ASP A 165 17.15 10.52 4.52
C ASP A 165 18.23 9.43 4.57
N ILE A 166 19.49 9.77 4.91
CA ILE A 166 20.53 8.76 5.18
C ILE A 166 20.16 7.90 6.40
N LYS A 167 19.69 8.51 7.50
CA LYS A 167 19.23 7.75 8.68
C LYS A 167 18.03 6.86 8.36
N LEU A 168 17.09 7.37 7.58
CA LEU A 168 15.93 6.59 7.13
C LEU A 168 16.39 5.43 6.24
N GLY A 169 17.35 5.66 5.36
CA GLY A 169 17.99 4.62 4.53
C GLY A 169 18.56 3.47 5.37
N GLU A 170 19.24 3.76 6.48
CA GLU A 170 19.71 2.70 7.38
C GLU A 170 18.56 1.92 8.03
N LYS A 171 17.46 2.58 8.43
CA LYS A 171 16.26 1.87 8.92
C LYS A 171 15.65 0.98 7.83
N ILE A 172 15.57 1.46 6.60
CA ILE A 172 15.06 0.69 5.45
C ILE A 172 15.95 -0.53 5.21
N LYS A 173 17.28 -0.38 5.20
CA LYS A 173 18.22 -1.52 5.06
C LYS A 173 17.99 -2.60 6.10
N GLU A 174 17.74 -2.22 7.36
CA GLU A 174 17.45 -3.21 8.40
C GLU A 174 16.14 -3.95 8.13
N GLN A 175 15.11 -3.28 7.63
CA GLN A 175 13.88 -3.97 7.22
C GLN A 175 14.13 -4.87 6.00
N ILE A 176 14.87 -4.43 4.99
CA ILE A 176 15.19 -5.25 3.81
C ILE A 176 15.86 -6.57 4.23
N ARG A 177 16.81 -6.54 5.18
CA ARG A 177 17.48 -7.76 5.68
C ARG A 177 16.53 -8.78 6.29
N GLN A 178 15.37 -8.34 6.80
CA GLN A 178 14.36 -9.19 7.45
C GLN A 178 13.32 -9.74 6.46
N LEU A 179 13.34 -9.34 5.19
CA LEU A 179 12.47 -9.96 4.18
C LEU A 179 12.88 -11.43 3.99
N THR A 180 11.91 -12.32 3.84
CA THR A 180 12.16 -13.74 3.64
C THR A 180 12.46 -14.07 2.17
N THR A 181 11.77 -13.43 1.23
CA THR A 181 11.93 -13.64 -0.22
C THR A 181 13.21 -12.95 -0.76
N PRO A 182 14.17 -13.69 -1.33
CA PRO A 182 15.41 -13.11 -1.90
C PRO A 182 15.19 -12.08 -3.00
N GLU A 183 14.22 -12.31 -3.88
CA GLU A 183 13.90 -11.43 -5.01
C GLU A 183 13.38 -10.08 -4.51
N LEU A 184 12.59 -10.07 -3.43
CA LEU A 184 12.15 -8.85 -2.77
C LEU A 184 13.33 -8.10 -2.15
N ARG A 185 14.27 -8.81 -1.51
CA ARG A 185 15.48 -8.18 -0.96
C ARG A 185 16.29 -7.48 -2.04
N GLU A 186 16.50 -8.14 -3.17
CA GLU A 186 17.22 -7.56 -4.30
C GLU A 186 16.50 -6.33 -4.85
N HIS A 187 15.20 -6.43 -5.10
CA HIS A 187 14.37 -5.32 -5.58
C HIS A 187 14.46 -4.09 -4.67
N TRP A 188 14.19 -4.25 -3.37
CA TRP A 188 14.20 -3.13 -2.44
C TRP A 188 15.61 -2.57 -2.19
N THR A 189 16.64 -3.41 -2.23
CA THR A 189 18.03 -2.95 -2.12
C THR A 189 18.38 -2.04 -3.30
N LYS A 190 18.00 -2.46 -4.50
CA LYS A 190 18.25 -1.68 -5.72
C LYS A 190 17.53 -0.33 -5.68
N GLU A 191 16.22 -0.34 -5.42
CA GLU A 191 15.43 0.90 -5.32
C GLU A 191 16.01 1.88 -4.30
N LEU A 192 16.38 1.38 -3.11
CA LEU A 192 16.96 2.22 -2.07
C LEU A 192 18.33 2.79 -2.46
N GLU A 193 19.25 1.98 -3.00
CA GLU A 193 20.59 2.46 -3.32
C GLU A 193 20.60 3.44 -4.49
N GLU A 194 19.67 3.31 -5.46
CA GLU A 194 19.48 4.33 -6.51
C GLU A 194 19.15 5.70 -5.91
N ASP A 195 18.22 5.75 -4.94
CA ASP A 195 17.84 7.00 -4.28
C ASP A 195 18.95 7.52 -3.36
N LEU A 196 19.57 6.64 -2.56
CA LEU A 196 20.64 7.02 -1.64
C LEU A 196 21.92 7.47 -2.37
N GLU A 197 22.18 7.00 -3.58
CA GLU A 197 23.28 7.52 -4.40
C GLU A 197 23.07 9.00 -4.70
N LEU A 198 21.85 9.43 -5.06
CA LEU A 198 21.53 10.83 -5.28
C LEU A 198 21.69 11.67 -4.00
N VAL A 199 21.24 11.15 -2.86
CA VAL A 199 21.40 11.82 -1.56
C VAL A 199 22.89 12.02 -1.23
N ARG A 200 23.72 10.98 -1.41
CA ARG A 200 25.17 11.07 -1.16
C ARG A 200 25.86 12.04 -2.11
N ASN A 201 25.52 11.98 -3.41
CA ASN A 201 26.07 12.90 -4.41
C ASN A 201 25.70 14.37 -4.09
N TYR A 202 24.47 14.61 -3.63
CA TYR A 202 24.05 15.95 -3.20
C TYR A 202 24.86 16.46 -2.00
N ASN A 203 25.10 15.61 -0.99
CA ASN A 203 25.92 15.96 0.17
C ASN A 203 27.38 16.22 -0.19
N ASP A 204 27.97 15.40 -1.06
CA ASP A 204 29.34 15.57 -1.55
C ASP A 204 29.47 16.90 -2.31
N TRP A 205 28.49 17.22 -3.17
CA TRP A 205 28.42 18.50 -3.86
C TRP A 205 28.37 19.69 -2.89
N LYS A 206 27.46 19.66 -1.90
CA LYS A 206 27.35 20.71 -0.87
C LYS A 206 28.67 20.92 -0.13
N THR A 207 29.38 19.84 0.17
CA THR A 207 30.66 19.89 0.87
C THR A 207 31.80 20.40 -0.02
N SER A 208 31.72 20.17 -1.34
CA SER A 208 32.75 20.60 -2.30
C SER A 208 32.83 22.13 -2.49
N GLY A 209 31.76 22.86 -2.17
CA GLY A 209 31.66 24.30 -2.46
C GLY A 209 31.46 24.63 -3.94
N HIS A 210 31.26 23.63 -4.82
CA HIS A 210 30.96 23.86 -6.22
C HIS A 210 29.58 24.55 -6.37
N HIS A 211 29.47 25.55 -7.23
CA HIS A 211 28.25 26.40 -7.33
C HIS A 211 27.11 25.78 -8.15
N ASP A 212 27.43 24.77 -8.97
CA ASP A 212 26.50 24.14 -9.91
C ASP A 212 26.53 22.61 -9.72
N PHE A 213 25.39 22.00 -9.38
CA PHE A 213 25.34 20.58 -9.07
C PHE A 213 25.54 19.71 -10.31
N GLU A 214 24.93 20.06 -11.44
CA GLU A 214 25.04 19.30 -12.68
C GLU A 214 26.47 19.29 -13.21
N LYS A 215 27.11 20.46 -13.24
CA LYS A 215 28.50 20.58 -13.67
C LYS A 215 29.45 19.82 -12.73
N TRP A 216 29.23 19.89 -11.42
CA TRP A 216 29.97 19.07 -10.46
C TRP A 216 29.79 17.57 -10.76
N GLY A 217 28.58 17.13 -11.07
CA GLY A 217 28.29 15.75 -11.45
C GLY A 217 29.05 15.30 -12.69
N GLN A 218 29.07 16.12 -13.74
CA GLN A 218 29.81 15.85 -14.97
C GLN A 218 31.33 15.72 -14.73
N GLU A 219 31.90 16.65 -13.96
CA GLU A 219 33.34 16.66 -13.64
C GLU A 219 33.75 15.46 -12.79
N ASN A 220 32.87 15.00 -11.90
CA ASN A 220 33.13 13.91 -10.97
C ASN A 220 32.57 12.55 -11.42
N LYS A 221 31.94 12.48 -12.60
CA LYS A 221 31.25 11.29 -13.13
C LYS A 221 30.21 10.72 -12.14
N ARG A 222 29.42 11.61 -11.53
CA ARG A 222 28.37 11.32 -10.56
C ARG A 222 26.99 11.69 -11.11
N GLN A 223 25.98 10.95 -10.69
CA GLN A 223 24.59 11.20 -11.05
C GLN A 223 24.00 12.33 -10.19
N THR A 224 23.30 13.28 -10.81
CA THR A 224 22.75 14.48 -10.16
C THR A 224 21.22 14.55 -10.23
N GLY A 225 20.58 13.45 -10.62
CA GLY A 225 19.12 13.30 -10.79
C GLY A 225 18.82 12.01 -11.56
N TYR A 226 17.55 11.61 -11.67
CA TYR A 226 17.18 10.35 -12.35
C TYR A 226 17.38 10.33 -13.89
N GLY A 227 17.88 11.42 -14.48
CA GLY A 227 17.91 11.59 -15.94
C GLY A 227 16.49 11.67 -16.53
N LEU A 228 16.35 11.43 -17.84
CA LEU A 228 15.07 11.52 -18.57
C LEU A 228 14.05 10.39 -18.27
N THR A 229 14.26 9.53 -17.27
CA THR A 229 13.51 8.25 -17.17
C THR A 229 13.21 7.75 -15.76
N ARG A 230 12.67 8.60 -14.87
CA ARG A 230 11.70 8.14 -13.85
C ARG A 230 10.40 8.92 -14.01
N THR A 231 9.74 8.77 -15.15
CA THR A 231 8.33 9.13 -15.25
C THR A 231 7.54 8.03 -14.56
N TYR A 232 7.05 8.28 -13.35
CA TYR A 232 5.99 7.45 -12.76
C TYR A 232 4.74 7.72 -13.59
N TYR A 233 4.59 6.98 -14.69
CA TYR A 233 3.26 6.78 -15.23
C TYR A 233 2.51 6.00 -14.17
N TYR A 234 1.56 6.64 -13.51
CA TYR A 234 0.46 5.91 -12.91
C TYR A 234 -0.17 5.13 -14.07
N GLU A 235 0.12 3.83 -14.16
CA GLU A 235 -0.60 2.95 -15.08
C GLU A 235 -2.10 3.12 -14.75
N LYS A 236 -2.88 3.41 -15.79
CA LYS A 236 -4.31 3.75 -15.70
C LYS A 236 -5.18 2.52 -15.60
#